data_AF-A0A967SMV1-F1
#
_entry.id   AF-A0A967SMV1-F1
#
_cell.length_a   1.000
_cell.length_b   1.000
_cell.length_c   1.000
_cell.angle_alpha   90.00
_cell.angle_beta   90.00
_cell.angle_gamma   90.00
#
_symmetry.space_group_name_H-M   'P 1'
#
loop_
_entity.id
_entity.type
_entity.pdbx_description
1 polymer ?
#
loop_
_entity_poly.entity_id
_entity_poly.type
_entity_poly.pdbx_seq_one_letter_code
_entity_poly.pdbx_strand_id
1 'polypeptide(L)'
;IRTLRRSLRTEGEPFERSWRRRRIEPRKLVFVLDVSGSMGAYARALARFAHAAVQAGRTVEVFAFGTRLTRITPALHSRDPDAALAALGGAVPDWEGGTRIGESLKTLVERWGRGGPIRGAVVVILSDGLDRGEPEVLATQMERLARLA
;
A
#
# COMPACT_ATOMS: atom_id res chain seq x y z
N ILE A 1 8.25 27.77 20.49
CA ILE A 1 9.43 28.13 19.67
C ILE A 1 10.62 28.30 20.61
N ARG A 2 11.48 27.27 20.75
CA ARG A 2 12.50 27.18 21.81
C ARG A 2 13.85 26.75 21.22
N THR A 3 14.29 27.42 20.16
CA THR A 3 15.59 27.16 19.51
C THR A 3 16.38 28.44 19.27
N LEU A 4 15.72 29.60 19.16
CA LEU A 4 16.37 30.88 18.81
C LEU A 4 17.13 31.56 19.96
N ARG A 5 16.89 31.22 21.23
CA ARG A 5 17.55 31.91 22.37
C ARG A 5 18.89 31.33 22.82
N ARG A 6 19.38 30.24 22.21
CA ARG A 6 20.66 29.60 22.62
C ARG A 6 21.84 29.91 21.70
N SER A 7 21.63 30.58 20.57
CA SER A 7 22.64 30.75 19.52
C SER A 7 23.49 32.03 19.62
N LEU A 8 23.37 32.82 20.68
CA LEU A 8 24.08 34.11 20.83
C LEU A 8 25.30 34.04 21.75
N ARG A 9 25.82 32.84 22.06
CA ARG A 9 26.92 32.68 23.03
C ARG A 9 28.22 32.09 22.46
N THR A 10 28.27 31.86 21.16
CA THR A 10 29.44 31.33 20.44
C THR A 10 29.52 32.05 19.10
N GLU A 11 30.46 32.99 18.99
CA GLU A 11 30.75 33.83 17.84
C GLU A 11 30.91 33.04 16.54
N GLY A 12 29.82 32.85 15.80
CA GLY A 12 29.90 32.74 14.34
C GLY A 12 30.41 31.43 13.72
N GLU A 13 30.62 30.33 14.46
CA GLU A 13 30.87 29.02 13.83
C GLU A 13 29.78 27.99 14.18
N PRO A 14 28.82 27.72 13.27
CA PRO A 14 27.91 26.59 13.41
C PRO A 14 28.62 25.31 12.96
N PHE A 15 29.59 24.84 13.75
CA PHE A 15 30.24 23.53 13.55
C PHE A 15 29.73 22.49 14.55
N GLU A 16 28.42 22.40 14.73
CA GLU A 16 27.80 21.15 15.18
C GLU A 16 26.87 20.65 14.08
N ARG A 17 27.49 20.01 13.07
CA ARG A 17 26.78 19.05 12.23
C ARG A 17 26.20 18.00 13.16
N SER A 18 24.93 18.20 13.55
CA SER A 18 24.13 17.16 14.15
C SER A 18 23.96 16.07 13.11
N TRP A 19 24.87 15.09 13.13
CA TRP A 19 24.76 13.89 12.34
C TRP A 19 23.45 13.21 12.71
N ARG A 20 22.44 13.44 11.87
CA ARG A 20 21.16 12.73 11.94
C ARG A 20 21.48 11.29 11.59
N ARG A 21 21.74 10.48 12.61
CA ARG A 21 21.99 9.03 12.48
C ARG A 21 20.92 8.47 11.55
N ARG A 22 21.33 7.91 10.41
CA ARG A 22 20.40 7.33 9.42
C ARG A 22 19.64 6.21 10.13
N ARG A 23 18.42 6.50 10.56
CA ARG A 23 17.52 5.51 11.14
C ARG A 23 17.13 4.58 9.99
N ILE A 24 17.58 3.33 10.05
CA ILE A 24 17.16 2.29 9.10
C ILE A 24 15.75 1.91 9.53
N GLU A 25 14.76 2.62 8.99
CA GLU A 25 13.37 2.22 9.16
C GLU A 25 12.99 1.25 8.05
N PRO A 26 12.31 0.13 8.38
CA PRO A 26 11.80 -0.76 7.35
C PRO A 26 10.82 0.01 6.44
N ARG A 27 10.94 -0.21 5.12
CA ARG A 27 10.04 0.41 4.15
C ARG A 27 8.61 -0.04 4.41
N LYS A 28 7.65 0.85 4.14
CA LYS A 28 6.22 0.50 4.16
C LYS A 28 5.96 -0.60 3.13
N LEU A 29 5.07 -1.53 3.44
CA LEU A 29 4.60 -2.54 2.50
C LEU A 29 3.22 -2.16 1.99
N VAL A 30 3.00 -2.23 0.69
CA VAL A 30 1.68 -2.06 0.08
C VAL A 30 1.32 -3.33 -0.66
N PHE A 31 0.28 -4.04 -0.20
CA PHE A 31 -0.27 -5.20 -0.89
C PHE A 31 -1.43 -4.79 -1.78
N VAL A 32 -1.42 -5.27 -3.01
CA VAL A 32 -2.48 -5.08 -4.00
C VAL A 32 -2.93 -6.48 -4.42
N LEU A 33 -4.05 -6.92 -3.86
CA LEU A 33 -4.52 -8.30 -3.92
C LEU A 33 -5.65 -8.44 -4.94
N ASP A 34 -5.48 -9.35 -5.89
CA ASP A 34 -6.55 -9.78 -6.78
C ASP A 34 -7.52 -10.67 -6.02
N VAL A 35 -8.82 -10.37 -6.12
CA VAL A 35 -9.90 -11.12 -5.48
C VAL A 35 -10.85 -11.77 -6.49
N SER A 36 -10.37 -12.02 -7.72
CA SER A 36 -11.07 -12.82 -8.72
C SER A 36 -11.41 -14.23 -8.22
N GLY A 37 -12.38 -14.88 -8.88
CA GLY A 37 -12.86 -16.21 -8.47
C GLY A 37 -11.76 -17.28 -8.40
N SER A 38 -10.78 -17.23 -9.31
CA SER A 38 -9.59 -18.10 -9.35
C SER A 38 -8.60 -17.83 -8.22
N MET A 39 -8.59 -16.61 -7.67
CA MET A 39 -7.75 -16.21 -6.54
C MET A 39 -8.40 -16.48 -5.18
N GLY A 40 -9.64 -16.98 -5.10
CA GLY A 40 -10.39 -17.06 -3.83
C GLY A 40 -9.66 -17.76 -2.66
N ALA A 41 -8.93 -18.85 -2.91
CA ALA A 41 -8.13 -19.50 -1.87
C ALA A 41 -6.87 -18.70 -1.50
N TYR A 42 -6.18 -18.14 -2.50
CA TYR A 42 -4.98 -17.32 -2.35
C TYR A 42 -5.29 -16.00 -1.65
N ALA A 43 -6.32 -15.28 -2.07
CA ALA A 43 -6.80 -14.03 -1.49
C ALA A 43 -7.08 -14.17 0.01
N ARG A 44 -7.74 -15.26 0.43
CA ARG A 44 -7.99 -15.52 1.87
C ARG A 44 -6.70 -15.73 2.66
N ALA A 45 -5.77 -16.53 2.13
CA ALA A 45 -4.48 -16.74 2.78
C ALA A 45 -3.68 -15.42 2.89
N LEU A 46 -3.69 -14.62 1.83
CA LEU A 46 -3.00 -13.33 1.77
C LEU A 46 -3.61 -12.29 2.72
N ALA A 47 -4.93 -12.23 2.84
CA ALA A 47 -5.55 -11.35 3.84
C ALA A 47 -5.23 -11.76 5.28
N ARG A 48 -5.14 -13.07 5.57
CA ARG A 48 -4.69 -13.53 6.90
C ARG A 48 -3.25 -13.13 7.17
N PHE A 49 -2.36 -13.30 6.19
CA PHE A 49 -0.98 -12.85 6.29
C PHE A 49 -0.90 -11.33 6.51
N ALA A 50 -1.65 -10.56 5.72
CA ALA A 50 -1.69 -9.12 5.82
C ALA A 50 -2.26 -8.63 7.15
N HIS A 51 -3.32 -9.28 7.65
CA HIS A 51 -3.87 -9.06 8.99
C HIS A 51 -2.80 -9.30 10.06
N ALA A 52 -2.12 -10.45 10.04
CA ALA A 52 -1.04 -10.74 10.98
C ALA A 52 0.09 -9.69 10.91
N ALA A 53 0.44 -9.20 9.72
CA ALA A 53 1.46 -8.17 9.55
C ALA A 53 1.02 -6.81 10.13
N VAL A 54 -0.24 -6.41 9.96
CA VAL A 54 -0.83 -5.21 10.57
C VAL A 54 -0.82 -5.35 12.10
N GLN A 55 -1.24 -6.50 12.63
CA GLN A 55 -1.27 -6.78 14.07
C GLN A 55 0.14 -6.81 14.70
N ALA A 56 1.15 -7.21 13.94
CA ALA A 56 2.56 -7.17 14.35
C ALA A 56 3.16 -5.74 14.37
N GLY A 57 2.36 -4.70 14.11
CA GLY A 57 2.80 -3.31 14.14
C GLY A 57 3.66 -2.90 12.95
N ARG A 58 3.66 -3.67 11.85
CA ARG A 58 4.34 -3.26 10.62
C ARG A 58 3.51 -2.20 9.90
N THR A 59 4.18 -1.23 9.29
CA THR A 59 3.52 -0.24 8.43
C THR A 59 3.12 -0.89 7.12
N VAL A 60 1.91 -1.44 7.09
CA VAL A 60 1.35 -2.20 5.97
C VAL A 60 0.07 -1.55 5.49
N GLU A 61 -0.06 -1.39 4.18
CA GLU A 61 -1.27 -0.94 3.51
C GLU A 61 -1.77 -2.06 2.60
N VAL A 62 -3.08 -2.29 2.56
CA VAL A 62 -3.66 -3.41 1.82
C VAL A 62 -4.85 -2.95 1.02
N PHE A 63 -4.80 -3.29 -0.26
CA PHE A 63 -5.85 -3.05 -1.24
C PHE A 63 -6.28 -4.37 -1.85
N ALA A 64 -7.58 -4.51 -2.08
CA ALA A 64 -8.17 -5.59 -2.85
C ALA A 64 -8.73 -5.03 -4.14
N PHE A 65 -8.57 -5.73 -5.27
CA PHE A 65 -9.13 -5.32 -6.54
C PHE A 65 -9.83 -6.48 -7.26
N GLY A 66 -10.95 -6.14 -7.89
CA GLY A 66 -11.72 -6.98 -8.82
C GLY A 66 -12.28 -6.07 -9.92
N THR A 67 -13.56 -5.70 -9.81
CA THR A 67 -14.17 -4.63 -10.64
C THR A 67 -13.83 -3.22 -10.14
N ARG A 68 -13.43 -3.07 -8.88
CA ARG A 68 -12.99 -1.82 -8.27
C ARG A 68 -11.85 -2.05 -7.28
N LEU A 69 -11.06 -1.03 -7.05
CA LEU A 69 -10.03 -1.01 -6.00
C LEU A 69 -10.64 -0.59 -4.65
N THR A 70 -10.46 -1.42 -3.63
CA THR A 70 -10.94 -1.17 -2.27
C THR A 70 -9.78 -1.21 -1.29
N ARG A 71 -9.62 -0.18 -0.46
CA ARG A 71 -8.64 -0.18 0.65
C ARG A 71 -9.20 -0.97 1.82
N ILE A 72 -8.56 -2.08 2.17
CA ILE A 72 -9.03 -2.97 3.25
C ILE A 72 -8.22 -2.86 4.54
N THR A 73 -7.10 -2.11 4.56
CA THR A 73 -6.32 -1.89 5.79
C THR A 73 -7.17 -1.54 7.03
N PRO A 74 -8.21 -0.67 6.95
CA PRO A 74 -9.05 -0.38 8.12
C PRO A 74 -9.69 -1.62 8.74
N ALA A 75 -10.19 -2.54 7.92
CA ALA A 75 -10.79 -3.78 8.41
C ALA A 75 -9.75 -4.70 9.08
N LEU A 76 -8.50 -4.65 8.62
CA LEU A 76 -7.41 -5.47 9.16
C LEU A 76 -6.91 -5.03 10.54
N HIS A 77 -7.30 -3.84 11.02
CA HIS A 77 -7.00 -3.38 12.38
C HIS A 77 -7.91 -4.02 13.44
N SER A 78 -9.04 -4.59 13.02
CA SER A 78 -9.87 -5.41 13.91
C SER A 78 -9.05 -6.62 14.37
N ARG A 79 -9.16 -7.02 15.64
CA ARG A 79 -8.55 -8.27 16.14
C ARG A 79 -9.27 -9.53 15.63
N ASP A 80 -10.45 -9.36 15.06
CA ASP A 80 -11.23 -10.44 14.48
C ASP A 80 -10.77 -10.74 13.04
N PRO A 81 -10.20 -11.94 12.78
CA PRO A 81 -9.79 -12.34 11.44
C PRO A 81 -10.97 -12.49 10.47
N ASP A 82 -12.18 -12.73 10.96
CA ASP A 82 -13.36 -12.85 10.09
C ASP A 82 -13.77 -11.49 9.52
N ALA A 83 -13.47 -10.38 10.21
CA ALA A 83 -13.65 -9.03 9.68
C ALA A 83 -12.78 -8.77 8.43
N ALA A 84 -11.56 -9.32 8.40
CA ALA A 84 -10.68 -9.23 7.24
C ALA A 84 -11.25 -10.00 6.03
N LEU A 85 -11.79 -11.19 6.29
CA LEU A 85 -12.39 -12.05 5.26
C LEU A 85 -13.72 -11.47 4.76
N ALA A 86 -14.53 -10.88 5.64
CA ALA A 86 -15.75 -10.18 5.28
C ALA A 86 -15.46 -8.93 4.44
N ALA A 87 -14.42 -8.17 4.77
CA ALA A 87 -13.98 -7.02 3.98
C ALA A 87 -13.49 -7.42 2.58
N LEU A 88 -12.80 -8.56 2.46
CA LEU A 88 -12.49 -9.15 1.16
C LEU A 88 -13.78 -9.54 0.41
N GLY A 89 -14.69 -10.29 1.05
CA GLY A 89 -15.95 -10.73 0.43
C GLY A 89 -16.82 -9.56 -0.06
N GLY A 90 -16.86 -8.45 0.69
CA GLY A 90 -17.55 -7.22 0.28
C GLY A 90 -16.85 -6.44 -0.85
N ALA A 91 -15.57 -6.73 -1.12
CA ALA A 91 -14.85 -6.23 -2.29
C ALA A 91 -15.04 -7.12 -3.55
N VAL A 92 -15.57 -8.34 -3.37
CA VAL A 92 -15.81 -9.38 -4.39
C VAL A 92 -17.20 -9.37 -5.10
N PRO A 93 -18.19 -8.48 -4.87
CA PRO A 93 -19.56 -8.65 -5.41
C PRO A 93 -19.69 -8.97 -6.91
N ASP A 94 -18.77 -8.52 -7.75
CA ASP A 94 -18.85 -8.62 -9.21
C ASP A 94 -17.80 -9.57 -9.84
N TRP A 95 -17.69 -10.79 -9.32
CA TRP A 95 -16.83 -11.86 -9.83
C TRP A 95 -16.97 -12.16 -11.35
N GLU A 96 -18.07 -11.80 -11.99
CA GLU A 96 -18.33 -12.01 -13.42
C GLU A 96 -17.88 -10.84 -14.33
N GLY A 97 -17.55 -9.67 -13.76
CA GLY A 97 -17.19 -8.46 -14.50
C GLY A 97 -15.77 -8.45 -15.10
N GLY A 98 -14.95 -9.44 -14.73
CA GLY A 98 -13.53 -9.54 -15.07
C GLY A 98 -12.61 -8.71 -14.18
N THR A 99 -11.31 -8.95 -14.29
CA THR A 99 -10.26 -8.18 -13.60
C THR A 99 -9.86 -7.00 -14.47
N ARG A 100 -9.82 -5.80 -13.89
CA ARG A 100 -9.30 -4.57 -14.55
C ARG A 100 -8.12 -4.03 -13.76
N ILE A 101 -6.97 -4.70 -13.87
CA ILE A 101 -5.80 -4.36 -13.06
C ILE A 101 -5.23 -2.99 -13.45
N GLY A 102 -5.21 -2.65 -14.75
CA GLY A 102 -4.77 -1.33 -15.22
C GLY A 102 -5.54 -0.17 -14.58
N GLU A 103 -6.88 -0.22 -14.59
CA GLU A 103 -7.75 0.79 -13.97
C GLU A 103 -7.62 0.82 -12.43
N SER A 104 -7.45 -0.37 -11.83
CA SER A 104 -7.22 -0.47 -10.38
C SER A 104 -5.90 0.19 -9.99
N LEU A 105 -4.82 -0.06 -10.72
CA LEU A 105 -3.51 0.58 -10.48
C LEU A 105 -3.55 2.08 -10.79
N LYS A 106 -4.33 2.51 -11.78
CA LYS A 106 -4.54 3.93 -12.07
C LYS A 106 -5.16 4.62 -10.86
N THR A 107 -6.26 4.06 -10.35
CA THR A 107 -6.94 4.54 -9.14
C THR A 107 -6.00 4.53 -7.95
N LEU A 108 -5.17 3.48 -7.82
CA LEU A 108 -4.18 3.33 -6.76
C LEU A 108 -3.16 4.49 -6.79
N VAL A 109 -2.56 4.74 -7.95
CA VAL A 109 -1.55 5.79 -8.15
C VAL A 109 -2.15 7.18 -7.96
N GLU A 110 -3.35 7.43 -8.49
CA GLU A 110 -4.00 8.74 -8.43
C GLU A 110 -4.39 9.12 -7.00
N ARG A 111 -4.97 8.18 -6.24
CA ARG A 111 -5.49 8.46 -4.89
C ARG A 111 -4.46 8.27 -3.77
N TRP A 112 -3.51 7.34 -3.93
CA TRP A 112 -2.57 6.98 -2.86
C TRP A 112 -1.09 7.15 -3.24
N GLY A 113 -0.79 7.60 -4.46
CA GLY A 113 0.58 7.82 -4.93
C GLY A 113 1.24 9.07 -4.34
N ARG A 114 0.67 10.25 -4.60
CA ARG A 114 1.28 11.53 -4.16
C ARG A 114 1.04 11.78 -2.68
N GLY A 115 2.12 11.77 -1.89
CA GLY A 115 2.06 12.01 -0.43
C GLY A 115 1.35 10.91 0.37
N GLY A 116 0.91 9.84 -0.31
CA GLY A 116 0.19 8.72 0.27
C GLY A 116 1.10 7.55 0.67
N PRO A 117 0.50 6.40 1.04
CA PRO A 117 1.19 5.23 1.56
C PRO A 117 2.15 4.55 0.56
N ILE A 118 2.01 4.84 -0.75
CA ILE A 118 2.81 4.22 -1.82
C ILE A 118 4.22 4.81 -1.91
N ARG A 119 4.39 6.10 -1.58
CA ARG A 119 5.66 6.78 -1.77
C ARG A 119 6.75 6.18 -0.88
N GLY A 120 7.83 5.67 -1.48
CA GLY A 120 8.92 5.04 -0.73
C GLY A 120 8.61 3.61 -0.26
N ALA A 121 7.45 3.04 -0.65
CA ALA A 121 7.01 1.72 -0.23
C ALA A 121 7.55 0.60 -1.14
N VAL A 122 7.57 -0.62 -0.62
CA VAL A 122 7.64 -1.81 -1.46
C VAL A 122 6.20 -2.21 -1.78
N VAL A 123 5.86 -2.19 -3.07
CA VAL A 123 4.53 -2.58 -3.55
C VAL A 123 4.58 -4.02 -4.04
N VAL A 124 3.71 -4.87 -3.50
CA VAL A 124 3.57 -6.28 -3.88
C VAL A 124 2.19 -6.45 -4.51
N ILE A 125 2.18 -6.77 -5.80
CA ILE A 125 0.97 -7.04 -6.57
C ILE A 125 0.85 -8.56 -6.69
N LEU A 126 -0.32 -9.09 -6.31
CA LEU A 126 -0.63 -10.51 -6.45
C LEU A 126 -1.88 -10.65 -7.32
N SER A 127 -1.69 -11.21 -8.52
CA SER A 127 -2.72 -11.46 -9.52
C SER A 127 -2.38 -12.74 -10.26
N ASP A 128 -3.39 -13.43 -10.77
CA ASP A 128 -3.25 -14.60 -11.64
C ASP A 128 -3.04 -14.23 -13.13
N GLY A 129 -2.93 -12.92 -13.43
CA GLY A 129 -2.52 -12.41 -14.73
C GLY A 129 -3.64 -12.33 -15.78
N LEU A 130 -4.87 -12.64 -15.40
CA LEU A 130 -6.04 -12.54 -16.28
C LEU A 130 -6.62 -11.12 -16.25
N ASP A 131 -6.02 -10.19 -17.01
CA ASP A 131 -6.58 -8.85 -17.22
C ASP A 131 -7.48 -8.82 -18.47
N ARG A 132 -8.65 -8.20 -18.35
CA ARG A 132 -9.54 -7.89 -19.51
C ARG A 132 -9.44 -6.42 -19.94
N GLY A 133 -8.62 -5.62 -19.27
CA GLY A 133 -8.37 -4.22 -19.61
C GLY A 133 -7.38 -4.01 -20.76
N GLU A 134 -7.16 -2.74 -21.10
CA GLU A 134 -6.17 -2.31 -22.09
C GLU A 134 -4.73 -2.47 -21.52
N PRO A 135 -3.86 -3.28 -22.16
CA PRO A 135 -2.48 -3.48 -21.69
C PRO A 135 -1.66 -2.19 -21.57
N GLU A 136 -1.93 -1.19 -22.41
CA GLU A 136 -1.27 0.11 -22.42
C GLU A 136 -1.53 0.89 -21.13
N VAL A 137 -2.73 0.78 -20.58
CA VAL A 137 -3.08 1.39 -19.29
C VAL A 137 -2.26 0.73 -18.18
N LEU A 138 -2.23 -0.60 -18.15
CA LEU A 138 -1.44 -1.35 -17.17
C LEU A 138 0.04 -0.98 -17.24
N ALA A 139 0.65 -1.00 -18.43
CA ALA A 139 2.05 -0.63 -18.62
C ALA A 139 2.35 0.78 -18.08
N THR A 140 1.52 1.76 -18.46
CA THR A 140 1.65 3.15 -18.01
C THR A 140 1.56 3.28 -16.48
N GLN A 141 0.64 2.57 -15.84
CA GLN A 141 0.48 2.63 -14.39
C GLN A 141 1.59 1.89 -13.65
N MET A 142 2.10 0.78 -14.19
CA MET A 142 3.24 0.06 -13.62
C MET A 142 4.50 0.94 -13.61
N GLU A 143 4.77 1.67 -14.68
CA GLU A 143 5.87 2.63 -14.70
C GLU A 143 5.70 3.75 -13.67
N ARG A 144 4.49 4.30 -13.56
CA ARG A 144 4.18 5.34 -12.56
C ARG A 144 4.37 4.82 -11.15
N LEU A 145 3.90 3.60 -10.89
CA LEU A 145 4.04 2.94 -9.60
C LEU A 145 5.51 2.70 -9.26
N ALA A 146 6.32 2.22 -10.21
CA ALA A 146 7.75 1.99 -10.03
C ALA A 146 8.53 3.29 -9.72
N ARG A 147 8.11 4.43 -10.28
CA ARG A 147 8.70 5.74 -9.95
C ARG A 147 8.32 6.26 -8.56
N LEU A 148 7.18 5.83 -8.02
CA LEU A 148 6.69 6.24 -6.70
C LEU A 148 7.23 5.37 -5.57
N ALA A 149 7.36 4.07 -5.84
CA ALA A 149 7.67 3.01 -4.89
C ALA A 149 9.08 3.15 -4.31
#